data_AF-A0A4Y9LD25-F1
#
_entry.id   AF-A0A4Y9LD25-F1
#
_cell.length_a   1.000
_cell.length_b   1.000
_cell.length_c   1.000
_cell.angle_alpha   90.00
_cell.angle_beta   90.00
_cell.angle_gamma   90.00
#
_symmetry.space_group_name_H-M   'P 1'
#
loop_
_entity.id
_entity.type
_entity.pdbx_description
1 polymer ?
#
loop_
_entity_poly.entity_id
_entity_poly.type
_entity_poly.pdbx_seq_one_letter_code
_entity_poly.pdbx_strand_id
1 'polypeptide(L)'
;MTKSLFPGFDGLMSLSRREGVDVRPTLLRVLTDLYVQTRIHSDDEQRQFTELATRLIDQVDDATRAAVKAKLAIYPQTPVPVLQKLGLVAAQEGRRVPLAREIP
;
A
#
# COMPACT_ATOMS: atom_id res chain seq x y z
N MET A 1 -8.37 -22.54 -4.26
CA MET A 1 -9.31 -21.40 -4.19
C MET A 1 -8.53 -20.22 -3.62
N THR A 2 -7.95 -19.36 -4.45
CA THR A 2 -7.39 -18.09 -4.00
C THR A 2 -8.55 -17.21 -3.56
N LYS A 3 -8.70 -17.08 -2.25
CA LYS A 3 -9.73 -16.22 -1.66
C LYS A 3 -9.30 -14.78 -1.93
N SER A 4 -9.86 -14.16 -2.97
CA SER A 4 -9.70 -12.72 -3.19
C SER A 4 -9.98 -12.01 -1.87
N LEU A 5 -8.97 -11.40 -1.27
CA LEU A 5 -9.11 -10.75 0.03
C LEU A 5 -9.95 -9.49 -0.01
N PHE A 6 -10.19 -8.98 -1.21
CA PHE A 6 -10.98 -7.77 -1.44
C PHE A 6 -12.18 -8.07 -2.34
N PRO A 7 -13.11 -8.95 -1.92
CA PRO A 7 -14.32 -9.20 -2.69
C PRO A 7 -15.15 -7.91 -2.68
N GLY A 8 -15.40 -7.34 -3.87
CA GLY A 8 -16.14 -6.08 -4.04
C GLY A 8 -15.34 -4.93 -4.70
N PHE A 9 -14.02 -5.08 -4.88
CA PHE A 9 -13.18 -4.02 -5.45
C PHE A 9 -13.54 -3.68 -6.92
N ASP A 10 -13.82 -4.70 -7.72
CA ASP A 10 -14.22 -4.55 -9.13
C ASP A 10 -15.59 -3.86 -9.28
N GLY A 11 -16.53 -4.19 -8.39
CA GLY A 11 -17.85 -3.56 -8.32
C GLY A 11 -17.78 -2.07 -7.98
N LEU A 12 -16.92 -1.68 -7.02
CA LEU A 12 -16.70 -0.27 -6.67
C LEU A 12 -16.02 0.52 -7.80
N MET A 13 -15.08 -0.09 -8.53
CA MET A 13 -14.48 0.51 -9.73
C MET A 13 -15.52 0.79 -10.83
N SER A 14 -16.43 -0.15 -11.04
CA SER A 14 -17.52 0.00 -12.02
C SER A 14 -18.53 1.08 -11.62
N LEU A 15 -18.86 1.19 -10.33
CA LEU A 15 -19.73 2.24 -9.79
C LEU A 15 -19.13 3.65 -9.88
N SER A 16 -17.83 3.79 -9.59
CA SER A 16 -17.11 5.08 -9.71
C SER A 16 -17.18 5.68 -11.11
N ARG A 17 -17.06 4.83 -12.14
CA ARG A 17 -17.15 5.27 -13.53
C ARG A 17 -18.54 5.81 -13.89
N ARG A 18 -19.58 5.45 -13.13
CA ARG A 18 -20.98 5.83 -13.39
C ARG A 18 -21.43 7.09 -12.64
N GLU A 19 -20.94 7.32 -11.42
CA GLU A 19 -21.34 8.47 -10.56
C GLU A 19 -20.45 9.71 -10.73
N GLY A 20 -19.33 9.62 -11.46
CA GLY A 20 -18.38 10.73 -11.60
C GLY A 20 -17.61 11.08 -10.32
N VAL A 21 -17.77 10.27 -9.26
CA VAL A 21 -17.01 10.37 -8.01
C VAL A 21 -15.75 9.54 -8.12
N ASP A 22 -14.60 10.18 -7.90
CA ASP A 22 -13.31 9.50 -7.79
C ASP A 22 -13.25 8.70 -6.49
N VAL A 23 -13.64 7.41 -6.57
CA VAL A 23 -13.54 6.49 -5.41
C VAL A 23 -12.14 5.90 -5.28
N ARG A 24 -11.30 6.02 -6.33
CA ARG A 24 -9.89 5.59 -6.38
C ARG A 24 -9.09 6.03 -5.13
N PRO A 25 -9.13 7.31 -4.72
CA PRO A 25 -8.43 7.75 -3.51
C PRO A 25 -8.97 7.10 -2.23
N THR A 26 -10.29 6.98 -2.10
CA THR A 26 -10.92 6.30 -0.96
C THR A 26 -10.52 4.83 -0.89
N LEU A 27 -10.53 4.13 -2.02
CA LEU A 27 -10.17 2.73 -2.11
C LEU A 27 -8.70 2.47 -1.78
N LEU A 28 -7.78 3.29 -2.29
CA LEU A 28 -6.38 3.14 -1.93
C LEU A 28 -6.17 3.28 -0.42
N ARG A 29 -6.88 4.22 0.20
CA ARG A 29 -6.79 4.46 1.64
C ARG A 29 -7.36 3.30 2.47
N VAL A 30 -8.51 2.76 2.08
CA VAL A 30 -9.12 1.59 2.72
C VAL A 30 -8.25 0.34 2.52
N LEU A 31 -7.77 0.08 1.30
CA LEU A 31 -6.88 -1.03 0.98
C LEU A 31 -5.60 -0.98 1.85
N THR A 32 -4.99 0.21 1.95
CA THR A 32 -3.80 0.42 2.79
C THR A 32 -4.12 0.23 4.27
N ASP A 33 -5.28 0.69 4.73
CA ASP A 33 -5.72 0.51 6.11
C ASP A 33 -5.91 -0.96 6.48
N LEU A 34 -6.63 -1.72 5.65
CA LEU A 34 -6.81 -3.16 5.83
C LEU A 34 -5.47 -3.90 5.83
N TYR A 35 -4.56 -3.53 4.93
CA TYR A 35 -3.23 -4.13 4.88
C TYR A 35 -2.42 -3.87 6.16
N VAL A 36 -2.49 -2.65 6.72
CA VAL A 36 -1.78 -2.31 7.97
C VAL A 36 -2.44 -2.94 9.21
N GLN A 37 -3.76 -3.12 9.21
CA GLN A 37 -4.49 -3.77 10.31
C GLN A 37 -4.13 -5.26 10.43
N THR A 38 -3.89 -5.93 9.31
CA THR A 38 -3.46 -7.35 9.29
C THR A 38 -1.96 -7.45 9.56
N ARG A 39 -1.57 -8.21 10.59
CA ARG A 39 -0.14 -8.38 10.97
C ARG A 39 0.60 -9.46 10.19
N ILE A 40 -0.13 -10.46 9.69
CA ILE A 40 0.44 -11.61 8.98
C ILE A 40 -0.28 -11.71 7.64
N HIS A 41 0.47 -11.51 6.57
CA HIS A 41 0.00 -11.62 5.20
C HIS A 41 0.62 -12.87 4.59
N SER A 42 -0.18 -13.65 3.85
CA SER A 42 0.37 -14.68 2.96
C SER A 42 1.05 -14.01 1.76
N ASP A 43 1.98 -14.72 1.11
CA ASP A 43 2.73 -14.19 -0.04
C ASP A 43 1.80 -13.73 -1.18
N ASP A 44 0.71 -14.46 -1.39
CA ASP A 44 -0.35 -14.12 -2.37
C ASP A 44 -1.03 -12.78 -2.06
N GLU A 45 -1.35 -12.54 -0.79
CA GLU A 45 -2.02 -11.32 -0.32
C GLU A 45 -1.10 -10.11 -0.48
N GLN A 46 0.17 -10.29 -0.14
CA GLN A 46 1.18 -9.26 -0.28
C GLN A 46 1.42 -8.90 -1.76
N ARG A 47 1.46 -9.90 -2.65
CA ARG A 47 1.54 -9.70 -4.11
C ARG A 47 0.31 -8.96 -4.62
N GLN A 48 -0.89 -9.43 -4.28
CA GLN A 48 -2.14 -8.82 -4.70
C GLN A 48 -2.26 -7.36 -4.22
N PHE A 49 -1.93 -7.09 -2.96
CA PHE A 49 -1.87 -5.73 -2.41
C PHE A 49 -0.88 -4.88 -3.19
N THR A 50 0.33 -5.39 -3.46
CA THR A 50 1.37 -4.67 -4.21
C THR A 50 0.89 -4.30 -5.61
N GLU A 51 0.32 -5.23 -6.36
CA GLU A 51 -0.16 -4.97 -7.72
C GLU A 51 -1.30 -3.94 -7.74
N LEU A 52 -2.25 -4.04 -6.81
CA LEU A 52 -3.38 -3.11 -6.74
C LEU A 52 -2.95 -1.73 -6.26
N ALA A 53 -2.17 -1.66 -5.19
CA ALA A 53 -1.70 -0.40 -4.61
C ALA A 53 -0.85 0.38 -5.62
N THR A 54 0.08 -0.28 -6.32
CA THR A 54 0.92 0.40 -7.32
C THR A 54 0.09 0.98 -8.48
N ARG A 55 -0.91 0.25 -8.99
CA ARG A 55 -1.81 0.75 -10.03
C ARG A 55 -2.69 1.92 -9.58
N LEU A 56 -3.16 1.90 -8.33
CA LEU A 56 -3.97 2.98 -7.78
C LEU A 56 -3.14 4.23 -7.48
N ILE A 57 -1.91 4.06 -7.00
CA ILE A 57 -0.98 5.16 -6.74
C ILE A 57 -0.76 5.98 -8.02
N ASP A 58 -0.67 5.37 -9.21
CA ASP A 58 -0.53 6.10 -10.48
C ASP A 58 -1.78 6.88 -10.92
N GLN A 59 -2.93 6.65 -10.28
CA GLN A 59 -4.23 7.21 -10.68
C GLN A 59 -4.83 8.20 -9.68
N VAL A 60 -4.18 8.43 -8.54
CA VAL A 60 -4.66 9.33 -7.49
C VAL A 60 -3.76 10.57 -7.38
N ASP A 61 -4.33 11.68 -6.92
CA ASP A 61 -3.61 12.93 -6.71
C ASP A 61 -2.55 12.83 -5.61
N ASP A 62 -1.60 13.78 -5.64
CA ASP A 62 -0.48 13.83 -4.72
C ASP A 62 -0.89 13.91 -3.25
N ALA A 63 -1.98 14.63 -2.94
CA ALA A 63 -2.54 14.71 -1.59
C ALA A 63 -2.91 13.32 -1.03
N THR A 64 -3.50 12.46 -1.86
CA THR A 64 -3.83 11.09 -1.47
C THR A 64 -2.57 10.24 -1.31
N ARG A 65 -1.62 10.37 -2.24
CA ARG A 65 -0.32 9.69 -2.17
C ARG A 65 0.41 10.03 -0.87
N ALA A 66 0.44 11.29 -0.47
CA ALA A 66 1.08 11.76 0.75
C ALA A 66 0.46 11.12 2.01
N ALA A 67 -0.87 11.02 2.07
CA ALA A 67 -1.56 10.38 3.19
C ALA A 67 -1.22 8.88 3.31
N VAL A 68 -1.21 8.16 2.18
CA VAL A 68 -0.84 6.73 2.12
C VAL A 68 0.63 6.54 2.46
N LYS A 69 1.50 7.41 1.92
CA LYS A 69 2.94 7.45 2.19
C LYS A 69 3.25 7.59 3.67
N ALA A 70 2.63 8.55 4.35
CA ALA A 70 2.83 8.78 5.78
C ALA A 70 2.51 7.52 6.60
N LYS A 71 1.46 6.80 6.22
CA LYS A 71 1.01 5.59 6.90
C LYS A 71 1.93 4.40 6.67
N LEU A 72 2.37 4.19 5.42
CA LEU A 72 3.25 3.10 5.06
C LEU A 72 4.71 3.33 5.50
N ALA A 73 5.15 4.58 5.65
CA ALA A 73 6.51 4.91 6.10
C ALA A 73 6.84 4.43 7.52
N ILE A 74 5.82 4.21 8.35
CA ILE A 74 5.97 3.68 9.72
C ILE A 74 5.65 2.17 9.81
N TYR A 75 5.16 1.56 8.73
CA TYR A 75 4.80 0.14 8.71
C TYR A 75 5.95 -0.71 8.11
N PRO A 76 6.59 -1.58 8.91
CA PRO A 76 7.82 -2.28 8.52
C PRO A 76 7.61 -3.35 7.44
N GLN A 77 6.41 -3.90 7.30
CA GLN A 77 6.09 -4.92 6.29
C GLN A 77 5.62 -4.30 4.95
N THR A 78 5.84 -3.00 4.74
CA THR A 78 5.46 -2.38 3.47
C THR A 78 6.28 -2.97 2.31
N PRO A 79 5.63 -3.45 1.23
CA PRO A 79 6.33 -3.99 0.07
C PRO A 79 7.21 -2.95 -0.62
N VAL A 80 8.42 -3.36 -1.00
CA VAL A 80 9.40 -2.49 -1.69
C VAL A 80 8.82 -1.78 -2.92
N PRO A 81 8.08 -2.45 -3.84
CA PRO A 81 7.53 -1.78 -5.03
C PRO A 81 6.59 -0.61 -4.69
N VAL A 82 5.81 -0.74 -3.62
CA VAL A 82 4.91 0.32 -3.13
C VAL A 82 5.74 1.47 -2.56
N LEU A 83 6.81 1.17 -1.80
CA LEU A 83 7.75 2.19 -1.32
C LEU A 83 8.41 2.95 -2.48
N GLN A 84 8.80 2.27 -3.57
CA GLN A 84 9.41 2.95 -4.73
C GLN A 84 8.42 3.89 -5.41
N LYS A 85 7.18 3.43 -5.62
CA LYS A 85 6.11 4.25 -6.21
C LYS A 85 5.76 5.49 -5.38
N LEU A 86 5.94 5.43 -4.06
CA LEU A 86 5.72 6.55 -3.14
C LEU A 86 6.98 7.42 -2.92
N GLY A 87 8.10 7.08 -3.57
CA GLY A 87 9.37 7.78 -3.39
C GLY A 87 9.95 7.65 -1.97
N LEU A 88 9.74 6.50 -1.32
CA LEU A 88 10.21 6.21 0.05
C LEU A 88 11.52 5.40 0.10
N VAL A 89 12.01 4.87 -1.02
CA VAL A 89 13.20 3.98 -1.04
C VAL A 89 14.45 4.67 -0.53
N ALA A 90 14.65 5.95 -0.85
CA ALA A 90 15.76 6.74 -0.30
C ALA A 90 15.69 6.90 1.24
N ALA A 91 14.49 6.85 1.83
CA ALA A 91 14.29 6.98 3.27
C ALA A 91 14.51 5.67 4.05
N GLN A 92 14.48 4.51 3.38
CA GLN A 92 14.69 3.19 4.00
C GLN A 92 16.17 2.75 4.01
N GLU A 93 16.96 3.15 3.01
CA GLU A 93 18.42 2.94 3.01
C GLU A 93 19.08 3.61 4.23
N GLY A 94 18.59 4.80 4.61
CA GLY A 94 19.03 5.53 5.82
C GLY A 94 18.49 4.98 7.15
N ARG A 95 17.55 4.03 7.13
CA ARG A 95 16.96 3.39 8.33
C ARG A 95 17.44 1.94 8.51
N ARG A 96 18.53 1.53 7.85
CA ARG A 96 19.33 0.40 8.36
C ARG A 96 19.90 0.82 9.72
N VAL A 97 19.15 0.52 10.76
CA VAL A 97 19.60 0.61 12.15
C VAL A 97 20.95 -0.11 12.20
N PRO A 98 22.04 0.55 12.64
CA PRO A 98 23.29 -0.16 12.83
C PRO A 98 23.01 -1.28 13.84
N LEU A 99 23.09 -2.53 13.39
CA LEU A 99 23.13 -3.69 14.27
C LEU A 99 24.25 -3.40 15.26
N ALA A 100 23.87 -3.16 16.53
CA ALA A 100 24.80 -2.84 17.59
C ALA A 100 25.93 -3.88 17.55
N ARG A 101 27.14 -3.41 17.29
CA ARG A 101 28.32 -4.26 17.25
C ARG A 101 28.50 -4.82 18.65
N GLU A 102 28.39 -6.13 18.77
CA GLU A 102 28.74 -6.90 19.95
C GLU A 102 30.11 -6.43 20.46
N ILE A 103 30.11 -5.92 21.70
CA ILE A 103 31.27 -5.35 22.38
C ILE A 103 32.08 -6.52 22.94
N PRO A 104 33.40 -6.62 22.66
CA PRO A 104 34.26 -7.71 23.15
C PRO A 104 34.50 -7.67 24.66
#